data_AF-A0A495YW89-F1
#
_entry.id   AF-A0A495YW89-F1
#
_cell.length_a   1.000
_cell.length_b   1.000
_cell.length_c   1.000
_cell.angle_alpha   90.00
_cell.angle_beta   90.00
_cell.angle_gamma   90.00
#
_symmetry.space_group_name_H-M   'P 1'
#
loop_
_entity.id
_entity.type
_entity.pdbx_description
1 polymer ?
#
loop_
_entity_poly.entity_id
_entity_poly.type
_entity_poly.pdbx_seq_one_letter_code
_entity_poly.pdbx_strand_id
1 'polypeptide(L)' 'MRRRDRLLAKARNNPNSLNFREFEILLSRCGWIFDHQTGSHRIWYSPRGYRLPIQSKRAQAKGYQVREFLIQYDQGDRE' A
#
# COMPACT_ATOMS: atom_id res chain seq x y z
N MET A 1 7.74 -11.07 -14.95
CA MET A 1 7.59 -10.25 -13.73
C MET A 1 6.13 -10.29 -13.27
N ARG A 2 5.84 -10.69 -12.03
CA ARG A 2 4.45 -10.76 -11.54
C ARG A 2 3.93 -9.34 -11.30
N ARG A 3 2.59 -9.17 -11.34
CA ARG A 3 1.95 -7.85 -11.13
C ARG A 3 2.37 -7.19 -9.80
N ARG A 4 2.56 -8.00 -8.74
CA ARG A 4 3.09 -7.56 -7.45
C ARG A 4 4.45 -6.89 -7.60
N ASP A 5 5.42 -7.60 -8.18
CA ASP A 5 6.81 -7.11 -8.29
C ASP A 5 6.88 -5.82 -9.10
N ARG A 6 6.08 -5.72 -10.17
CA ARG A 6 5.99 -4.50 -10.99
C ARG A 6 5.48 -3.31 -10.18
N LEU A 7 4.41 -3.50 -9.41
CA LEU A 7 3.83 -2.45 -8.58
C LEU A 7 4.74 -2.08 -7.41
N LEU A 8 5.42 -3.05 -6.80
CA LEU A 8 6.38 -2.83 -5.73
C LEU A 8 7.59 -2.03 -6.22
N ALA A 9 8.15 -2.40 -7.38
CA ALA A 9 9.23 -1.65 -8.00
C ALA A 9 8.81 -0.22 -8.35
N LYS A 10 7.60 -0.04 -8.89
CA LYS A 10 7.02 1.28 -9.16
C LYS A 10 6.88 2.12 -7.89
N ALA A 11 6.40 1.52 -6.80
CA ALA A 11 6.28 2.17 -5.49
C ALA A 11 7.64 2.63 -4.92
N ARG A 12 8.64 1.74 -4.99
CA ARG A 12 10.01 2.01 -4.48
C ARG A 12 10.71 3.10 -5.31
N ASN A 13 10.53 3.11 -6.62
CA ASN A 13 11.12 4.13 -7.49
C ASN A 13 10.46 5.50 -7.28
N ASN A 14 9.12 5.55 -7.31
CA ASN A 14 8.38 6.78 -7.06
C ASN A 14 7.08 6.50 -6.28
N PRO A 15 7.03 6.82 -4.97
CA PRO A 15 5.84 6.60 -4.15
C PRO A 15 4.59 7.37 -4.61
N ASN A 16 4.72 8.45 -5.40
CA ASN A 16 3.60 9.21 -5.93
C ASN A 16 3.06 8.68 -7.27
N SER A 17 3.68 7.64 -7.84
CA SER A 17 3.35 7.16 -9.19
C SER A 17 2.19 6.17 -9.24
N LEU A 18 1.79 5.62 -8.10
CA LEU A 18 0.70 4.65 -8.00
C LEU A 18 -0.65 5.37 -7.98
N ASN A 19 -1.57 4.93 -8.84
CA ASN A 19 -2.95 5.28 -8.64
C ASN A 19 -3.52 4.54 -7.41
N PHE A 20 -4.64 5.02 -6.88
CA PHE A 20 -5.20 4.47 -5.64
C PHE A 20 -5.52 2.97 -5.77
N ARG A 21 -6.10 2.55 -6.89
CA ARG A 21 -6.44 1.14 -7.14
C ARG A 21 -5.20 0.25 -7.25
N GLU A 22 -4.15 0.73 -7.91
CA GLU A 22 -2.85 0.06 -7.98
C GLU A 22 -2.27 -0.15 -6.58
N PHE A 23 -2.40 0.85 -5.70
CA PHE A 23 -1.90 0.73 -4.33
C PHE A 23 -2.69 -0.33 -3.53
N GLU A 24 -4.01 -0.39 -3.67
CA GLU A 24 -4.83 -1.44 -3.03
C GLU A 24 -4.49 -2.85 -3.54
N ILE A 25 -4.28 -2.98 -4.83
CA ILE A 25 -3.85 -4.25 -5.43
C ILE A 25 -2.47 -4.63 -4.87
N LEU A 26 -1.56 -3.68 -4.74
CA LEU A 26 -0.24 -3.93 -4.16
C LEU A 26 -0.37 -4.42 -2.70
N LEU A 27 -1.14 -3.72 -1.87
CA LEU A 27 -1.40 -4.10 -0.47
C LEU A 27 -1.94 -5.53 -0.36
N SER A 28 -3.02 -5.84 -1.08
CA SER A 28 -3.61 -7.19 -1.08
C SER A 28 -2.62 -8.26 -1.54
N ARG A 29 -1.80 -7.98 -2.56
CA ARG A 29 -0.78 -8.94 -3.06
C ARG A 29 0.44 -9.06 -2.14
N CYS A 30 0.65 -8.10 -1.25
CA CYS A 30 1.64 -8.15 -0.18
C CYS A 30 1.09 -8.73 1.12
N GLY A 31 -0.14 -9.28 1.12
CA GLY A 31 -0.74 -9.94 2.27
C GLY A 31 -1.39 -8.98 3.28
N TRP A 32 -1.52 -7.70 2.96
CA TRP A 32 -2.27 -6.78 3.79
C TRP A 32 -3.77 -7.09 3.69
N ILE A 33 -4.47 -6.98 4.82
CA ILE A 33 -5.88 -7.30 4.95
C ILE A 33 -6.67 -6.00 4.97
N PHE A 34 -7.66 -5.88 4.09
CA PHE A 34 -8.63 -4.80 4.14
C PHE A 34 -9.62 -5.07 5.27
N ASP A 35 -9.82 -4.08 6.14
CA ASP A 35 -10.70 -4.19 7.31
C ASP A 35 -12.05 -3.52 7.04
N HIS A 36 -12.07 -2.20 6.91
CA HIS A 36 -13.28 -1.45 6.56
C HIS A 36 -12.98 -0.13 5.85
N GLN A 37 -14.04 0.51 5.35
CA GLN A 37 -14.00 1.84 4.77
C GLN A 37 -14.90 2.78 5.57
N THR A 38 -14.39 3.95 5.93
CA THR A 38 -15.14 5.04 6.57
C THR A 38 -14.98 6.31 5.74
N GLY A 39 -16.07 6.73 5.08
CA GLY A 39 -16.01 7.79 4.08
C GLY A 39 -15.04 7.43 2.94
N SER A 40 -14.09 8.30 2.63
CA SER A 40 -13.06 8.05 1.61
C SER A 40 -11.83 7.29 2.13
N HIS A 41 -11.75 7.02 3.43
CA HIS A 41 -10.60 6.33 4.03
C HIS A 41 -10.82 4.82 4.02
N ARG A 42 -9.82 4.07 3.57
CA ARG A 42 -9.79 2.60 3.65
C ARG A 42 -8.75 2.18 4.67
N ILE A 43 -9.15 1.31 5.60
CA ILE A 43 -8.27 0.80 6.65
C ILE A 43 -7.74 -0.56 6.24
N TRP A 44 -6.41 -0.69 6.27
CA TRP A 44 -5.71 -1.93 5.99
C TRP A 44 -4.81 -2.31 7.17
N TYR A 45 -4.60 -3.60 7.36
CA TYR A 45 -3.69 -4.13 8.36
C TYR A 45 -2.58 -4.95 7.70
N SER A 46 -1.34 -4.78 8.14
CA SER A 46 -0.25 -5.67 7.76
C SER A 46 -0.47 -7.06 8.37
N PRO A 47 0.19 -8.12 7.86
CA PRO A 47 0.16 -9.44 8.49
C PRO A 47 0.61 -9.44 9.97
N ARG A 48 1.36 -8.41 10.39
CA ARG A 48 1.85 -8.23 11.76
C ARG A 48 0.98 -7.27 12.60
N GLY A 49 -0.17 -6.84 12.07
CA GLY A 49 -1.13 -5.99 12.79
C GLY A 49 -0.88 -4.48 12.69
N TYR A 50 0.03 -4.01 11.84
CA TYR A 50 0.21 -2.57 11.63
C TYR A 50 -0.98 -1.98 10.86
N ARG A 51 -1.63 -0.95 11.42
CA ARG A 51 -2.77 -0.28 10.80
C ARG A 51 -2.32 0.82 9.84
N LEU A 52 -2.70 0.72 8.56
CA LEU A 52 -2.46 1.72 7.52
C LEU A 52 -3.77 2.29 6.97
N PRO A 53 -4.13 3.53 7.35
CA PRO A 53 -5.22 4.25 6.70
C PRO A 53 -4.78 4.84 5.36
N ILE A 54 -5.45 4.43 4.27
CA ILE A 54 -5.21 4.95 2.92
C ILE A 54 -6.37 5.83 2.44
N GLN A 55 -6.09 6.83 1.61
CA GLN A 55 -7.11 7.69 1.01
C GLN A 55 -6.66 8.13 -0.39
N SER A 56 -7.56 8.15 -1.36
CA SER A 56 -7.24 8.69 -2.68
C SER A 56 -7.18 10.22 -2.69
N LYS A 57 -6.28 10.80 -3.49
CA LYS A 57 -6.30 12.21 -3.90
C LYS A 57 -6.44 12.28 -5.42
N ARG A 58 -7.60 12.72 -5.94
CA ARG A 58 -7.88 12.78 -7.39
C ARG A 58 -7.45 11.49 -8.13
N ALA A 59 -7.93 10.34 -7.63
CA ALA A 59 -7.59 8.98 -8.08
C ALA A 59 -6.15 8.48 -7.85
N GLN A 60 -5.24 9.30 -7.31
CA GLN A 60 -3.88 8.89 -6.97
C GLN A 60 -3.77 8.43 -5.52
N ALA A 61 -2.87 7.47 -5.27
CA ALA A 61 -2.43 7.18 -3.91
C ALA A 61 -1.62 8.38 -3.39
N LYS A 62 -1.73 8.69 -2.09
CA LYS A 62 -0.86 9.71 -1.51
C LYS A 62 0.51 9.10 -1.26
N GLY A 63 1.57 9.72 -1.79
CA GLY A 63 2.92 9.15 -1.71
C GLY A 63 3.41 8.89 -0.29
N TYR A 64 2.99 9.67 0.71
CA TYR A 64 3.34 9.37 2.10
C TYR A 64 2.72 8.05 2.59
N GLN A 65 1.50 7.70 2.18
CA GLN A 65 0.87 6.42 2.55
C GLN A 65 1.59 5.24 1.89
N VAL A 66 2.06 5.44 0.66
CA VAL A 66 2.90 4.46 -0.04
C VAL A 66 4.25 4.29 0.64
N ARG A 67 4.88 5.38 1.13
CA ARG A 67 6.11 5.33 1.91
C ARG A 67 5.93 4.59 3.23
N GLU A 68 4.85 4.89 3.96
CA GLU A 68 4.49 4.18 5.20
C GLU A 68 4.34 2.68 4.97
N PHE A 69 3.63 2.30 3.90
CA PHE A 69 3.55 0.89 3.48
C PHE A 69 4.94 0.28 3.25
N LEU A 70 5.83 0.94 2.49
CA LEU A 70 7.16 0.42 2.17
C LEU A 70 8.02 0.25 3.44
N ILE A 71 8.00 1.22 4.35
CA ILE A 71 8.72 1.14 5.62
C ILE A 71 8.29 -0.11 6.40
N GLN A 72 6.98 -0.34 6.52
CA GLN A 72 6.43 -1.49 7.24
C GLN A 72 6.65 -2.81 6.50
N TYR A 73 6.62 -2.79 5.17
CA TYR A 73 6.92 -3.94 4.33
C TYR A 73 8.39 -4.36 4.49
N ASP A 74 9.34 -3.43 4.40
CA ASP A 74 10.78 -3.71 4.52
C ASP A 74 11.19 -4.08 5.95
N GLN A 75 10.52 -3.56 6.98
CA GLN A 75 10.69 -4.00 8.37
C GLN A 75 10.18 -5.43 8.63
N GLY A 76 9.24 -5.92 7.80
CA GLY A 76 8.73 -7.29 7.84
C GLY A 76 9.56 -8.31 7.04
N ASP A 77 10.50 -7.86 6.22
CA ASP A 77 11.36 -8.68 5.34
C ASP A 77 12.77 -8.92 5.95
N ARG A 78 12.94 -8.66 7.26
CA ARG A 78 14.11 -9.05 8.07
C ARG A 78 13.80 -10.29 8.92
N GLU A 79 13.49 -11.41 8.28
CA GLU A 79 13.59 -12.74 8.88
C GLU A 79 14.19 -13.72 7.86
#